data_AF-A0A3C1MY71-F1
#
_entry.id   AF-A0A3C1MY71-F1
#
_cell.length_a   1.000
_cell.length_b   1.000
_cell.length_c   1.000
_cell.angle_alpha   90.00
_cell.angle_beta   90.00
_cell.angle_gamma   90.00
#
_symmetry.space_group_name_H-M   'P 1'
#
loop_
_entity.id
_entity.type
_entity.pdbx_description
1 polymer ?
#
loop_
_entity_poly.entity_id
_entity_poly.type
_entity_poly.pdbx_seq_one_letter_code
_entity_poly.pdbx_strand_id
1 'polypeptide(L)' 'MTTASTEHFLNRELSLLAFNERVLAQAEDPAMPLLERLKFICIVSSNLDEFFEVR' A
#
# COMPACT_ATOMS: atom_id res chain seq x y z
N MET A 1 -1.95 -28.63 25.36
CA MET A 1 -1.97 -28.78 23.90
C MET A 1 -2.30 -27.41 23.33
N THR A 2 -1.28 -26.64 22.97
CA THR A 2 -1.37 -25.23 22.57
C THR A 2 -2.01 -25.14 21.19
N THR A 3 -3.26 -24.68 21.13
CA THR A 3 -3.90 -24.28 19.87
C THR A 3 -3.18 -23.01 19.40
N ALA A 4 -2.28 -23.14 18.45
CA ALA A 4 -1.68 -22.00 17.76
C ALA A 4 -2.83 -21.20 17.11
N SER A 5 -3.13 -20.05 17.69
CA SER A 5 -4.15 -19.11 17.22
C SER A 5 -3.80 -18.64 15.81
N THR A 6 -4.68 -18.92 14.85
CA THR A 6 -4.63 -18.38 13.48
C THR A 6 -4.66 -16.83 13.45
N GLU A 7 -4.90 -16.20 14.60
CA GLU A 7 -4.93 -14.74 14.82
C GLU A 7 -3.58 -14.02 14.62
N HIS A 8 -2.49 -14.74 14.32
CA HIS A 8 -1.16 -14.14 14.12
C HIS A 8 -0.73 -13.96 12.65
N PHE A 9 -1.55 -14.37 11.68
CA PHE A 9 -1.21 -14.18 10.27
C PHE A 9 -1.85 -12.91 9.71
N LEU A 10 -1.03 -11.90 9.42
CA LEU A 10 -1.48 -10.75 8.64
C LEU A 10 -1.78 -11.20 7.21
N ASN A 11 -2.96 -10.85 6.69
CA ASN A 11 -3.28 -11.07 5.28
C ASN A 11 -2.31 -10.24 4.41
N ARG A 12 -1.62 -10.92 3.49
CA ARG A 12 -0.63 -10.30 2.59
C ARG A 12 -1.23 -9.22 1.70
N GLU A 13 -2.44 -9.43 1.17
CA GLU A 13 -3.14 -8.49 0.31
C GLU A 13 -3.53 -7.23 1.08
N LEU A 14 -4.10 -7.39 2.27
CA LEU A 14 -4.41 -6.26 3.15
C LEU A 14 -3.14 -5.50 3.56
N SER A 15 -2.02 -6.19 3.74
CA SER A 15 -0.72 -5.57 4.02
C SER A 15 -0.23 -4.72 2.86
N LEU A 16 -0.39 -5.21 1.63
CA LEU A 16 -0.04 -4.48 0.39
C LEU A 16 -0.96 -3.27 0.17
N LEU A 17 -2.25 -3.39 0.43
CA LEU A 17 -3.19 -2.27 0.36
C LEU A 17 -2.86 -1.20 1.41
N ALA A 18 -2.63 -1.60 2.66
CA ALA A 18 -2.22 -0.68 3.74
C ALA A 18 -0.88 0.00 3.44
N PHE A 19 0.04 -0.69 2.75
CA PHE A 19 1.27 -0.08 2.27
C PHE A 19 0.98 1.00 1.21
N ASN A 20 0.18 0.70 0.20
CA ASN A 20 -0.19 1.68 -0.84
C ASN A 20 -0.93 2.89 -0.27
N GLU A 21 -1.78 2.71 0.75
CA GLU A 21 -2.39 3.81 1.50
C GLU A 21 -1.36 4.76 2.11
N ARG A 22 -0.31 4.22 2.75
CA ARG A 22 0.75 5.04 3.33
C ARG A 22 1.57 5.79 2.27
N VAL A 23 1.75 5.19 1.10
CA VAL A 23 2.41 5.85 -0.04
C VAL A 23 1.53 6.96 -0.61
N LEU A 24 0.21 6.71 -0.73
CA LEU A 24 -0.75 7.71 -1.20
C LEU A 24 -0.83 8.91 -0.24
N ALA A 25 -0.74 8.67 1.07
CA ALA A 25 -0.71 9.75 2.06
C ALA A 25 0.46 10.73 1.83
N GLN A 26 1.59 10.30 1.25
CA GLN A 26 2.69 11.20 0.88
C GLN A 26 2.32 12.14 -0.27
N ALA A 27 1.40 11.73 -1.15
CA ALA A 27 0.88 12.59 -2.22
C ALA A 27 -0.14 13.62 -1.72
N GLU A 28 -0.77 13.38 -0.57
CA GLU A 28 -1.75 14.28 0.04
C GLU A 28 -1.10 15.38 0.87
N ASP A 29 0.14 15.18 1.33
CA ASP A 29 0.88 16.16 2.13
C ASP A 29 1.14 17.46 1.33
N PRO A 30 0.58 18.61 1.73
CA PRO A 30 0.81 19.89 1.06
C PRO A 30 2.23 20.43 1.26
N ALA A 31 3.00 19.93 2.24
CA ALA A 31 4.39 20.29 2.43
C ALA A 31 5.32 19.64 1.39
N MET A 32 4.85 18.60 0.69
CA MET A 32 5.62 17.92 -0.35
C MET A 32 5.62 18.71 -1.67
N PRO A 33 6.78 18.84 -2.35
CA PRO A 33 6.85 19.46 -3.66
C PRO A 33 5.89 18.78 -4.65
N LEU A 34 5.24 19.57 -5.51
CA LEU A 34 4.23 19.07 -6.46
C LEU A 34 4.72 17.88 -7.31
N LEU A 35 5.97 17.91 -7.74
CA LEU A 35 6.55 16.84 -8.54
C LEU A 35 6.73 15.55 -7.73
N GLU A 36 7.03 15.63 -6.43
CA GLU A 36 7.15 14.46 -5.57
C GLU A 36 5.79 13.84 -5.29
N ARG A 37 4.76 14.67 -5.08
CA ARG A 37 3.37 14.22 -4.96
C ARG A 37 2.92 13.45 -6.20
N LEU A 38 3.25 13.97 -7.39
CA LEU A 38 2.97 13.27 -8.65
C LEU A 38 3.70 11.92 -8.73
N LYS A 39 4.97 11.85 -8.30
CA LYS A 39 5.71 10.57 -8.24
C LYS A 39 5.02 9.56 -7.34
N PHE A 40 4.55 9.94 -6.16
CA PHE A 40 3.81 9.03 -5.27
C PHE A 40 2.50 8.55 -5.89
N ILE A 41 1.76 9.41 -6.59
CA ILE A 41 0.55 9.01 -7.33
C ILE A 41 0.91 7.96 -8.40
N CYS A 42 1.96 8.20 -9.18
CA CYS A 42 2.41 7.24 -10.19
C CYS A 42 2.82 5.90 -9.57
N ILE A 43 3.55 5.92 -8.45
CA ILE A 43 3.95 4.70 -7.73
C ILE A 43 2.73 3.91 -7.28
N VAL A 44 1.74 4.56 -6.64
CA VAL A 44 0.52 3.89 -6.20
C VAL A 44 -0.26 3.33 -7.38
N SER A 45 -0.38 4.07 -8.48
CA SER A 45 -1.03 3.60 -9.71
C SER A 45 -0.36 2.33 -10.23
N SER A 46 0.95 2.32 -10.43
CA SER A 46 1.67 1.14 -10.93
C SER A 46 1.58 -0.06 -9.99
N ASN A 47 1.65 0.17 -8.67
CA ASN A 47 1.51 -0.91 -7.68
C ASN A 47 0.10 -1.51 -7.69
N LEU A 48 -0.94 -0.69 -7.88
CA LEU A 48 -2.32 -1.17 -7.97
C LEU A 48 -2.55 -1.92 -9.29
N ASP A 49 -2.01 -1.41 -10.41
CA ASP A 49 -2.05 -2.10 -11.69
C ASP A 49 -1.45 -3.51 -11.56
N GLU A 50 -0.25 -3.64 -10.97
CA GLU A 50 0.38 -4.95 -10.70
C GLU A 50 -0.45 -5.82 -9.75
N PHE A 51 -1.04 -5.22 -8.70
CA PHE A 51 -1.87 -5.95 -7.74
C PHE A 51 -3.09 -6.61 -8.39
N PHE A 52 -3.69 -5.96 -9.39
CA PHE A 52 -4.82 -6.47 -10.15
C PHE A 52 -4.42 -7.33 -11.35
N GLU A 53 -3.27 -7.09 -12.00
CA GLU A 53 -2.85 -7.88 -13.17
C GLU A 53 -2.41 -9.31 -12.79
N VAL A 54 -1.83 -9.49 -11.60
CA VAL A 54 -1.44 -10.81 -11.09
C VAL A 54 -2.64 -11.59 -10.51
N ARG A 55 -3.86 -11.03 -10.51
CA ARG A 55 -5.07 -11.65 -9.91
C ARG A 55 -6.30 -11.70 -10.84
#